data_AF-A0A428XR31-F1
#
_entry.id   AF-A0A428XR31-F1
#
_cell.length_a   1.000
_cell.length_b   1.000
_cell.length_c   1.000
_cell.angle_alpha   90.00
_cell.angle_beta   90.00
_cell.angle_gamma   90.00
#
_symmetry.space_group_name_H-M   'P 1'
#
loop_
_entity.id
_entity.type
_entity.pdbx_description
1 polymer ?
#
loop_
_entity_poly.entity_id
_entity_poly.type
_entity_poly.pdbx_seq_one_letter_code
_entity_poly.pdbx_strand_id
1 'polypeptide(L)'
;MTCHENIDLLAACKREYNDAVMFKLKDPANPKTGLCYKRMDASSDASLGGIKDMTGYCGKVYPGPGEAIDNRVRAELVGKTWQCRMPVDVSAVCVGQHNDMKLWADRVDNLWHCYRKE
;
A
#
# COMPACT_ATOMS: atom_id res chain seq x y z
N MET A 1 -9.17 4.00 -13.09
CA MET A 1 -9.33 2.71 -12.39
C MET A 1 -8.19 2.61 -11.38
N THR A 2 -8.46 2.27 -10.13
CA THR A 2 -7.44 2.14 -9.08
C THR A 2 -7.68 0.87 -8.29
N CYS A 3 -6.65 0.07 -8.10
CA CYS A 3 -6.68 -1.01 -7.11
C CYS A 3 -6.52 -0.40 -5.72
N HIS A 4 -7.12 -1.04 -4.73
CA HIS A 4 -7.02 -0.61 -3.34
C HIS A 4 -6.91 -1.81 -2.41
N GLU A 5 -6.13 -1.64 -1.35
CA GLU A 5 -6.00 -2.62 -0.28
C GLU A 5 -5.89 -1.91 1.07
N ASN A 6 -6.48 -2.48 2.12
CA ASN A 6 -6.38 -1.90 3.45
C ASN A 6 -4.94 -2.01 3.97
N ILE A 7 -4.45 -0.96 4.60
CA ILE A 7 -3.10 -0.94 5.17
C ILE A 7 -3.08 -1.80 6.43
N ASP A 8 -2.18 -2.77 6.50
CA ASP A 8 -1.82 -3.41 7.76
C ASP A 8 -1.03 -2.41 8.62
N LEU A 9 -1.74 -1.80 9.56
CA LEU A 9 -1.20 -0.73 10.41
C LEU A 9 -0.11 -1.24 11.36
N LEU A 10 -0.12 -2.52 11.74
CA LEU A 10 0.97 -3.09 12.53
C LEU A 10 2.21 -3.33 11.66
N ALA A 11 2.05 -3.85 10.45
CA ALA A 11 3.16 -3.98 9.51
C ALA A 11 3.76 -2.61 9.14
N ALA A 12 2.92 -1.59 8.98
CA ALA A 12 3.36 -0.21 8.77
C ALA A 12 4.13 0.34 9.98
N CYS A 13 3.68 0.06 11.21
CA CYS A 13 4.44 0.37 12.41
C CYS A 13 5.80 -0.34 12.43
N LYS A 14 5.86 -1.62 12.10
CA LYS A 14 7.10 -2.40 12.07
C LYS A 14 8.09 -1.91 11.03
N ARG A 15 7.63 -1.32 9.92
CA ARG A 15 8.49 -0.68 8.92
C ARG A 15 9.24 0.51 9.49
N GLU A 16 8.58 1.33 10.30
CA GLU A 16 9.21 2.53 10.88
C GLU A 16 9.95 2.24 12.19
N TYR A 17 9.41 1.32 12.98
CA TYR A 17 9.89 0.96 14.28
C TYR A 17 9.98 -0.56 14.38
N ASN A 18 11.19 -1.10 14.17
CA ASN A 18 11.40 -2.55 14.09
C ASN A 18 10.93 -3.33 15.32
N ASP A 19 10.87 -2.69 16.50
CA ASP A 19 10.42 -3.25 17.77
C ASP A 19 8.93 -3.02 18.06
N ALA A 20 8.18 -2.44 17.12
CA ALA A 20 6.74 -2.27 17.28
C ALA A 20 6.03 -3.63 17.33
N VAL A 21 5.21 -3.79 18.36
CA VAL A 21 4.39 -5.00 18.57
C VAL A 21 2.91 -4.71 18.41
N MET A 22 2.51 -3.43 18.42
CA MET A 22 1.11 -3.04 18.38
C MET A 22 0.89 -1.68 17.73
N PHE A 23 -0.28 -1.52 17.12
CA PHE A 23 -0.84 -0.24 16.72
C PHE A 23 -2.16 -0.02 17.50
N LYS A 24 -2.37 1.17 18.06
CA LYS A 24 -3.64 1.57 18.67
C LYS A 24 -4.02 2.98 18.26
N LEU A 25 -5.32 3.23 18.07
CA LEU A 25 -5.85 4.59 17.99
C LEU A 25 -6.02 5.16 19.40
N LYS A 26 -5.55 6.39 19.65
CA LYS A 26 -5.89 7.08 20.91
C LYS A 26 -7.38 7.40 20.97
N ASP A 27 -7.95 7.77 19.82
CA ASP A 27 -9.37 8.00 19.63
C ASP A 27 -9.88 7.04 18.53
N PRO A 28 -10.69 6.02 18.88
CA PRO A 28 -11.27 5.09 17.92
C PRO A 28 -12.13 5.75 16.83
N ALA A 29 -12.65 6.96 17.07
CA ALA A 29 -13.40 7.71 16.08
C ALA A 29 -12.49 8.46 15.09
N ASN A 30 -11.24 8.73 15.46
CA ASN A 30 -10.28 9.47 14.67
C ASN A 30 -9.08 8.60 14.23
N PRO A 31 -9.11 8.07 12.99
CA PRO A 31 -8.05 7.20 12.45
C PRO A 31 -6.69 7.89 12.25
N LYS A 32 -6.60 9.22 12.47
CA LYS A 32 -5.33 9.97 12.46
C LYS A 32 -4.61 9.97 13.81
N THR A 33 -5.21 9.40 14.85
CA THR A 33 -4.63 9.35 16.21
C THR A 33 -3.88 8.06 16.50
N GLY A 34 -3.56 7.30 15.44
CA GLY A 34 -2.83 6.05 15.52
C GLY A 34 -1.41 6.19 16.04
N LEU A 35 -1.04 5.32 16.97
CA LEU A 35 0.30 5.19 17.50
C LEU A 35 0.78 3.75 17.48
N CYS A 36 2.08 3.60 17.25
CA CYS A 36 2.84 2.38 17.39
C CYS A 36 3.33 2.23 18.84
N TYR A 37 3.36 1.00 19.33
CA TYR A 37 3.81 0.69 20.68
C TYR A 37 4.81 -0.47 20.67
N LYS A 38 5.80 -0.40 21.57
CA LYS A 38 6.63 -1.53 21.96
C LYS A 38 6.20 -2.05 23.34
N ARG A 39 6.41 -3.34 23.57
CA ARG A 39 6.24 -3.94 24.90
C ARG A 39 7.44 -3.58 25.76
N MET A 40 7.22 -3.00 26.94
CA MET A 40 8.32 -2.75 27.90
C MET A 40 8.38 -3.83 28.97
N ASP A 41 7.25 -4.21 29.54
CA ASP A 41 7.10 -5.31 30.50
C ASP A 41 5.76 -6.03 30.28
N ALA A 42 5.35 -6.91 31.20
CA ALA A 42 4.10 -7.65 31.10
C ALA A 42 2.83 -6.76 31.17
N SER A 43 2.96 -5.48 31.53
CA SER A 43 1.84 -4.61 31.93
C SER A 43 1.87 -3.20 31.33
N SER A 44 2.92 -2.83 30.60
CA SER A 44 3.09 -1.50 30.03
C SER A 44 3.59 -1.52 28.59
N ASP A 45 2.95 -0.66 27.79
CA ASP A 45 3.30 -0.39 26.40
C ASP A 45 3.95 1.01 26.33
N ALA A 46 5.14 1.12 25.74
CA ALA A 46 5.72 2.42 25.41
C ALA A 46 5.25 2.87 24.02
N SER A 47 4.74 4.11 23.93
CA SER A 47 4.48 4.76 22.64
C SER A 47 5.79 5.05 21.91
N LEU A 48 5.87 4.59 20.66
CA LEU A 48 6.99 4.85 19.74
C LEU A 48 6.73 6.07 18.84
N GLY A 49 5.47 6.47 18.68
CA GLY A 49 5.03 7.54 17.78
C GLY A 49 4.01 7.05 16.75
N GLY A 50 3.56 7.96 15.89
CA GLY A 50 2.70 7.62 14.75
C GLY A 50 3.52 7.20 13.53
N ILE A 51 2.85 6.60 12.55
CA ILE A 51 3.46 6.24 11.26
C ILE A 51 3.62 7.53 10.44
N LYS A 52 4.86 7.91 10.13
CA LYS A 52 5.24 9.15 9.44
C LYS A 52 5.05 9.08 7.94
N ASP A 53 5.23 7.91 7.34
CA ASP A 53 5.25 7.71 5.89
C ASP A 53 4.41 6.48 5.49
N MET A 54 3.09 6.66 5.52
CA MET A 54 2.13 5.66 5.07
C MET A 54 2.26 5.36 3.57
N THR A 55 2.59 6.36 2.75
CA THR A 55 2.73 6.20 1.31
C THR A 55 3.95 5.35 0.95
N GLY A 56 5.09 5.58 1.59
CA GLY A 56 6.26 4.74 1.36
C GLY A 56 6.11 3.32 1.92
N TYR A 57 5.21 3.07 2.89
CA TYR A 57 4.80 1.70 3.21
C TYR A 57 4.10 1.07 2.00
N CYS A 58 3.11 1.74 1.42
CA CYS A 58 2.40 1.24 0.24
C CYS A 58 3.34 0.99 -0.95
N GLY A 59 4.25 1.92 -1.23
CA GLY A 59 5.23 1.76 -2.32
C GLY A 59 6.20 0.59 -2.11
N LYS A 60 6.48 0.21 -0.85
CA LYS A 60 7.31 -0.98 -0.54
C LYS A 60 6.53 -2.29 -0.69
N VAL A 61 5.25 -2.30 -0.32
CA VAL A 61 4.40 -3.50 -0.43
C VAL A 61 3.97 -3.74 -1.88
N TYR A 62 3.69 -2.68 -2.62
CA TYR A 62 3.29 -2.71 -4.03
C TYR A 62 4.31 -1.94 -4.86
N PRO A 63 5.53 -2.49 -5.04
CA PRO A 63 6.48 -1.90 -5.98
C PRO A 63 5.84 -1.89 -7.37
N GLY A 64 5.97 -0.78 -8.08
CA GLY A 64 5.43 -0.67 -9.44
C GLY A 64 6.09 -1.67 -10.40
N PRO A 65 5.59 -1.77 -11.64
CA PRO A 65 6.28 -2.50 -12.69
C PRO A 65 7.66 -1.86 -12.95
N GLY A 66 8.72 -2.60 -12.60
CA GLY A 66 10.09 -2.10 -12.48
C GLY A 66 10.33 -1.52 -11.08
N GLU A 67 11.41 -1.94 -10.41
CA GLU A 67 11.73 -1.71 -8.99
C GLU A 67 11.73 -0.25 -8.47
N ALA A 68 11.34 0.72 -9.30
CA ALA A 68 11.02 2.06 -8.86
C ALA A 68 9.72 2.06 -8.05
N ILE A 69 9.77 2.68 -6.86
CA ILE A 69 8.56 3.10 -6.15
C ILE A 69 7.77 3.98 -7.12
N ASP A 70 6.67 3.46 -7.67
CA ASP A 70 5.81 4.25 -8.54
C ASP A 70 5.17 5.34 -7.67
N ASN A 71 5.50 6.60 -7.94
CA ASN A 71 4.94 7.77 -7.27
C ASN A 71 3.40 7.85 -7.37
N ARG A 72 2.76 6.97 -8.15
CA ARG A 72 1.31 6.80 -8.23
C ARG A 72 0.73 5.90 -7.13
N VAL A 73 1.53 5.11 -6.43
CA VAL A 73 1.10 4.36 -5.24
C VAL A 73 1.06 5.31 -4.05
N ARG A 74 -0.10 5.42 -3.40
CA ARG A 74 -0.29 6.35 -2.28
C ARG A 74 -1.13 5.75 -1.17
N ALA A 75 -0.87 6.17 0.06
CA ALA A 75 -1.79 5.90 1.16
C ALA A 75 -2.90 6.96 1.18
N GLU A 76 -4.14 6.52 1.33
CA GLU A 76 -5.31 7.39 1.41
C GLU A 76 -6.23 6.94 2.54
N LEU A 77 -6.78 7.88 3.30
CA LEU A 77 -7.78 7.60 4.32
C LEU A 77 -9.18 7.65 3.68
N VAL A 78 -9.84 6.50 3.60
CA VAL A 78 -11.16 6.35 2.99
C VAL A 78 -12.15 5.97 4.07
N GLY A 79 -13.02 6.91 4.44
CA GLY A 79 -13.86 6.79 5.64
C GLY A 79 -12.98 6.73 6.89
N LYS A 80 -12.97 5.56 7.56
CA LYS A 80 -12.16 5.32 8.77
C LYS A 80 -10.95 4.40 8.53
N THR A 81 -10.70 4.01 7.29
CA THR A 81 -9.71 2.98 6.97
C THR A 81 -8.63 3.55 6.06
N TRP A 82 -7.37 3.33 6.45
CA TRP A 82 -6.23 3.63 5.61
C TRP A 82 -6.09 2.58 4.51
N GLN A 83 -5.94 3.03 3.27
CA GLN A 83 -5.82 2.16 2.10
C GLN A 83 -4.60 2.53 1.28
N CYS A 84 -3.86 1.53 0.81
CA CYS A 84 -2.96 1.70 -0.32
C CYS A 84 -3.81 1.79 -1.58
N ARG A 85 -3.66 2.88 -2.33
CA ARG A 85 -4.25 3.04 -3.66
C ARG A 85 -3.15 3.02 -4.69
N MET A 86 -3.33 2.20 -5.70
CA MET A 86 -2.35 1.97 -6.75
C MET A 86 -3.02 2.02 -8.13
N PRO A 87 -2.29 2.45 -9.16
CA PRO A 87 -2.77 2.34 -10.53
C PRO A 87 -2.97 0.85 -10.88
N VAL A 88 -3.95 0.58 -11.74
CA VAL A 88 -4.05 -0.75 -12.36
C VAL A 88 -2.88 -0.91 -13.32
N ASP A 89 -2.10 -1.97 -13.17
CA ASP A 89 -1.17 -2.40 -14.21
C ASP A 89 -1.98 -3.06 -15.34
N VAL A 90 -2.29 -2.27 -16.36
CA VAL A 90 -3.11 -2.71 -17.49
C VAL A 90 -2.39 -3.78 -18.31
N SER A 91 -1.05 -3.78 -18.33
CA SER A 91 -0.28 -4.84 -18.98
C SER A 91 -0.43 -6.17 -18.22
N ALA A 92 -0.40 -6.14 -16.88
CA ALA A 92 -0.68 -7.31 -16.07
C ALA A 92 -2.11 -7.84 -16.29
N VAL A 93 -3.09 -6.96 -16.50
CA VAL A 93 -4.46 -7.36 -16.89
C VAL A 93 -4.45 -8.08 -18.24
N CYS A 94 -3.76 -7.55 -19.25
CA CYS A 94 -3.63 -8.19 -20.56
C CYS A 94 -3.00 -9.60 -20.46
N VAL A 95 -1.90 -9.73 -19.71
CA VAL A 95 -1.25 -11.03 -19.46
C VAL A 95 -2.21 -12.00 -18.77
N GLY A 96 -2.91 -11.55 -17.72
CA GLY A 96 -3.82 -12.39 -16.95
C GLY A 96 -5.07 -12.83 -17.73
N GLN A 97 -5.68 -11.93 -18.50
CA GLN A 97 -6.89 -12.24 -19.28
C GLN A 97 -6.65 -13.27 -20.38
N HIS A 98 -5.47 -13.25 -20.99
CA HIS A 98 -5.13 -14.14 -22.11
C HIS A 98 -4.16 -15.27 -21.72
N ASN A 99 -3.68 -15.28 -20.47
CA ASN A 99 -2.64 -16.18 -19.97
C ASN A 99 -1.39 -16.20 -20.86
N ASP A 100 -0.98 -15.04 -21.39
CA ASP A 100 0.18 -14.87 -22.29
C ASP A 100 1.10 -13.77 -21.75
N MET A 101 2.26 -14.18 -21.21
CA MET A 101 3.26 -13.27 -20.64
C MET A 101 3.95 -12.37 -21.68
N LYS A 102 3.75 -12.61 -22.98
CA LYS A 102 4.29 -11.75 -24.04
C LYS A 102 3.38 -10.57 -24.37
N LEU A 103 2.23 -10.46 -23.72
CA LEU A 103 1.31 -9.35 -23.92
C LEU A 103 1.69 -8.14 -23.07
N TRP A 104 1.43 -6.96 -23.62
CA TRP A 104 1.54 -5.68 -22.95
C TRP A 104 0.37 -4.79 -23.37
N ALA A 105 0.06 -3.77 -22.57
CA ALA A 105 -1.03 -2.85 -22.86
C ALA A 105 -0.50 -1.55 -23.47
N ASP A 106 -1.09 -1.14 -24.60
CA ASP A 106 -0.89 0.19 -25.18
C ASP A 106 -2.21 0.94 -25.31
N ARG A 107 -2.14 2.26 -25.43
CA ARG A 107 -3.32 3.13 -25.52
C ARG A 107 -3.46 3.71 -26.93
N VAL A 108 -4.52 3.29 -27.63
CA VAL A 108 -4.87 3.74 -28.98
C VAL A 108 -6.28 4.34 -28.95
N ASP A 109 -6.47 5.53 -29.51
CA ASP A 109 -7.77 6.23 -29.56
C ASP A 109 -8.52 6.28 -28.21
N ASN A 110 -7.77 6.54 -27.13
CA ASN A 110 -8.24 6.55 -25.74
C ASN A 110 -8.67 5.20 -25.15
N LEU A 111 -8.57 4.10 -25.88
CA LEU A 111 -8.86 2.74 -25.41
C LEU A 111 -7.56 1.97 -25.12
N TRP A 112 -7.63 1.06 -24.14
CA TRP A 112 -6.52 0.15 -23.84
C TRP A 112 -6.64 -1.11 -24.70
N HIS A 113 -5.56 -1.47 -25.35
CA HIS A 113 -5.45 -2.65 -26.20
C HIS A 113 -4.27 -3.52 -25.76
N CYS A 114 -4.43 -4.83 -25.87
CA CYS A 114 -3.38 -5.80 -25.57
C CYS A 114 -2.63 -6.16 -26.86
N TYR A 115 -1.32 -5.95 -26.85
CA TYR A 115 -0.43 -6.25 -27.98
C TYR A 115 0.60 -7.29 -27.56
N ARG A 116 1.01 -8.12 -28.51
CA ARG A 116 2.15 -9.02 -28.31
C ARG A 116 3.43 -8.22 -28.56
N LYS A 117 4.37 -8.29 -27.62
CA LYS A 117 5.71 -7.73 -27.79
C LYS A 117 6.45 -8.64 -28.78
N GLU A 118 6.89 -8.09 -29.91
CA GLU A 118 7.78 -8.78 -30.85
C GLU A 118 9.16 -9.02 -30.23
#